data_AF-A0A7S1X857-F1
#
_entry.id   AF-A0A7S1X857-F1
#
_cell.length_a   1.000
_cell.length_b   1.000
_cell.length_c   1.000
_cell.angle_alpha   90.00
_cell.angle_beta   90.00
_cell.angle_gamma   90.00
#
_symmetry.space_group_name_H-M   'P 1'
#
loop_
_entity.id
_entity.type
_entity.pdbx_description
1 polymer ?
#
loop_
_entity_poly.entity_id
_entity_poly.type
_entity_poly.pdbx_seq_one_letter_code
_entity_poly.pdbx_strand_id
1 'polypeptide(L)'
;VVLLEKESRPGGNSQKASSGISILSPENGDSEEQFIEDCLASGRGLCVPELVEALVRNSRGALEFLQSYGCDLSSSSQLGGHRQRRTHTPQGGPVGWHVMSKLQEAIKDDTESSVKITLKTDAKERLPHTQTQTHTHTHRHIHT
;
A
#
# COMPACT_ATOMS: atom_id res chain seq x y z
N VAL A 1 7.61 1.61 14.57
CA VAL A 1 6.39 2.16 13.93
C VAL A 1 5.17 1.75 14.74
N VAL A 2 4.16 2.61 14.92
CA VAL A 2 2.88 2.21 15.54
C VAL A 2 1.77 2.31 14.49
N LEU A 3 1.04 1.22 14.27
CA LEU A 3 -0.11 1.15 13.37
C LEU A 3 -1.38 1.12 14.23
N LEU A 4 -2.30 2.04 13.97
CA LEU A 4 -3.59 2.13 14.66
C LEU A 4 -4.70 1.63 13.73
N GLU A 5 -5.55 0.76 14.25
CA GLU A 5 -6.76 0.28 13.59
C GLU A 5 -7.96 0.52 14.51
N LYS A 6 -8.98 1.20 14.00
CA LYS A 6 -10.18 1.54 14.76
C LYS A 6 -11.04 0.31 15.02
N GLU A 7 -11.03 -0.65 14.09
CA GLU A 7 -11.84 -1.84 14.19
C GLU A 7 -11.24 -2.92 15.08
N SER A 8 -12.04 -3.93 15.39
CA SER A 8 -11.62 -5.10 16.17
C SER A 8 -10.71 -6.06 15.41
N ARG A 9 -10.59 -5.90 14.08
CA ARG A 9 -9.78 -6.74 13.19
C ARG A 9 -9.11 -5.86 12.12
N PRO A 10 -7.84 -6.11 11.76
CA PRO A 10 -7.17 -5.39 10.69
C PRO A 10 -7.66 -5.83 9.30
N GLY A 11 -7.42 -4.99 8.29
CA GLY A 11 -7.50 -5.33 6.86
C GLY A 11 -8.62 -4.64 6.08
N GLY A 12 -9.64 -4.10 6.75
CA GLY A 12 -10.66 -3.24 6.14
C GLY A 12 -11.26 -3.80 4.84
N ASN A 13 -11.44 -2.92 3.84
CA ASN A 13 -11.93 -3.33 2.51
C ASN A 13 -10.88 -4.10 1.70
N SER A 14 -9.60 -3.89 1.95
CA SER A 14 -8.52 -4.62 1.27
C SER A 14 -8.66 -6.12 1.45
N GLN A 15 -9.02 -6.59 2.66
CA GLN A 15 -9.27 -8.01 2.91
C GLN A 15 -10.44 -8.59 2.10
N LYS A 16 -11.39 -7.75 1.65
CA LYS A 16 -12.59 -8.16 0.92
C LYS A 16 -12.42 -8.17 -0.60
N ALA A 17 -11.28 -7.67 -1.11
CA ALA A 17 -11.02 -7.64 -2.55
C ALA A 17 -10.98 -9.07 -3.11
N SER A 18 -11.71 -9.31 -4.20
CA SER A 18 -11.81 -10.62 -4.84
C SER A 18 -11.03 -10.72 -6.15
N SER A 19 -11.15 -9.70 -7.01
CA SER A 19 -10.80 -9.83 -8.43
C SER A 19 -9.31 -9.85 -8.75
N GLY A 20 -8.46 -9.10 -8.05
CA GLY A 20 -7.02 -9.07 -8.29
C GLY A 20 -6.40 -7.69 -8.14
N ILE A 21 -5.11 -7.61 -8.48
CA ILE A 21 -4.31 -6.37 -8.50
C ILE A 21 -3.81 -6.13 -9.92
N SER A 22 -4.02 -4.95 -10.48
CA SER A 22 -3.57 -4.63 -11.84
C SER A 22 -2.08 -4.29 -11.86
N ILE A 23 -1.29 -5.04 -12.62
CA ILE A 23 0.17 -4.92 -12.73
C ILE A 23 0.56 -4.88 -14.20
N LEU A 24 1.51 -4.02 -14.59
CA LEU A 24 2.02 -3.99 -15.96
C LEU A 24 2.60 -5.36 -16.37
N SER A 25 2.03 -5.94 -17.43
CA SER A 25 2.36 -7.29 -17.92
C SER A 25 2.83 -7.28 -19.38
N PRO A 26 4.07 -6.84 -19.69
CA PRO A 26 4.60 -6.86 -21.06
C PRO A 26 4.61 -8.27 -21.68
N GLU A 27 4.66 -9.32 -20.86
CA GLU A 27 4.52 -10.71 -21.28
C GLU A 27 3.16 -11.02 -21.95
N ASN A 28 2.12 -10.24 -21.65
CA ASN A 28 0.80 -10.34 -22.26
C ASN A 28 0.61 -9.32 -23.41
N GLY A 29 1.69 -8.67 -23.88
CA GLY A 29 1.62 -7.61 -24.89
C GLY A 29 1.13 -6.27 -24.35
N ASP A 30 1.21 -6.06 -23.03
CA ASP A 30 0.88 -4.80 -22.36
C ASP A 30 2.02 -3.78 -22.45
N SER A 31 1.68 -2.50 -22.34
CA SER A 31 2.65 -1.40 -22.27
C SER A 31 2.22 -0.38 -21.23
N GLU A 32 3.17 0.43 -20.76
CA GLU A 32 2.87 1.52 -19.82
C GLU A 32 1.83 2.47 -20.41
N GLU A 33 1.99 2.83 -21.68
CA GLU A 33 1.09 3.74 -22.39
C GLU A 33 -0.32 3.17 -22.47
N GLN A 34 -0.47 1.90 -22.85
CA GLN A 34 -1.79 1.25 -22.92
C GLN A 34 -2.48 1.21 -21.55
N PHE A 35 -1.73 0.89 -20.49
CA PHE A 35 -2.29 0.84 -19.15
C PHE A 35 -2.65 2.24 -18.63
N ILE A 36 -1.80 3.24 -18.85
CA ILE A 36 -2.09 4.65 -18.51
C ILE A 36 -3.36 5.12 -19.23
N GLU A 37 -3.45 4.90 -20.54
CA GLU A 37 -4.62 5.28 -21.32
C GLU A 37 -5.90 4.60 -20.84
N ASP A 38 -5.85 3.30 -20.50
CA ASP A 38 -6.99 2.56 -19.96
C ASP A 38 -7.48 3.16 -18.63
N CYS A 39 -6.55 3.57 -17.76
CA CYS A 39 -6.84 4.26 -16.51
C CYS A 39 -7.48 5.64 -16.75
N LEU A 40 -6.90 6.45 -17.62
CA LEU A 40 -7.39 7.80 -17.94
C LEU A 40 -8.78 7.76 -18.59
N ALA A 41 -9.00 6.83 -19.53
CA ALA A 41 -10.28 6.62 -20.18
C ALA A 41 -11.36 6.19 -19.17
N SER A 42 -11.02 5.25 -18.28
CA SER A 42 -11.92 4.78 -17.21
C SER A 42 -12.25 5.89 -16.20
N GLY A 43 -11.30 6.78 -15.92
CA GLY A 43 -11.45 7.90 -15.00
C GLY A 43 -12.25 9.09 -15.53
N ARG A 44 -12.62 9.11 -16.82
CA ARG A 44 -13.49 10.12 -17.44
C ARG A 44 -13.06 11.58 -17.14
N GLY A 45 -11.75 11.83 -17.17
CA GLY A 45 -11.17 13.16 -16.94
C GLY A 45 -11.04 13.59 -15.46
N LEU A 46 -11.32 12.69 -14.51
CA LEU A 46 -11.17 12.95 -13.07
C LEU A 46 -9.83 12.49 -12.50
N CYS A 47 -9.05 11.74 -13.29
CA CYS A 47 -7.72 11.30 -12.88
C CYS A 47 -6.74 12.48 -12.84
N VAL A 48 -5.85 12.46 -11.86
CA VAL A 48 -4.61 13.26 -11.88
C VAL A 48 -3.57 12.46 -12.68
N PRO A 49 -3.14 12.91 -13.87
CA PRO A 49 -2.31 12.10 -14.77
C PRO A 49 -0.99 11.65 -14.15
N GLU A 50 -0.31 12.52 -13.37
CA GLU A 50 0.97 12.15 -12.76
C GLU A 50 0.83 11.01 -11.74
N LEU A 51 -0.33 10.93 -11.06
CA LEU A 51 -0.61 9.83 -10.13
C LEU A 51 -0.92 8.52 -10.87
N VAL A 52 -1.53 8.58 -12.06
CA VAL A 52 -1.75 7.41 -12.92
C VAL A 52 -0.42 6.90 -13.47
N GLU A 53 0.46 7.78 -13.93
CA GLU A 53 1.80 7.39 -14.36
C GLU A 53 2.59 6.73 -13.22
N ALA A 54 2.55 7.32 -12.02
CA ALA A 54 3.20 6.73 -10.85
C ALA A 54 2.61 5.37 -10.50
N LEU A 55 1.28 5.20 -10.56
CA LEU A 55 0.61 3.91 -10.33
C LEU A 55 1.11 2.84 -11.30
N VAL A 56 1.14 3.15 -12.61
CA VAL A 56 1.53 2.18 -13.65
C VAL A 56 3.01 1.84 -13.57
N ARG A 57 3.89 2.84 -13.52
CA ARG A 57 5.35 2.65 -13.45
C ARG A 57 5.80 1.84 -12.24
N ASN A 58 5.18 2.04 -11.08
CA ASN A 58 5.53 1.34 -9.86
C ASN A 58 4.82 -0.02 -9.69
N SER A 59 3.92 -0.39 -10.60
CA SER A 59 3.09 -1.59 -10.44
C SER A 59 3.90 -2.89 -10.37
N ARG A 60 4.93 -3.06 -11.22
CA ARG A 60 5.79 -4.26 -11.17
C ARG A 60 6.59 -4.36 -9.87
N GLY A 61 7.12 -3.24 -9.39
CA GLY A 61 7.81 -3.20 -8.09
C GLY A 61 6.88 -3.56 -6.93
N ALA A 62 5.60 -3.16 -7.00
CA ALA A 62 4.60 -3.58 -6.01
C ALA A 62 4.33 -5.10 -6.06
N LEU A 63 4.30 -5.71 -7.25
CA LEU A 63 4.19 -7.17 -7.40
C LEU A 63 5.38 -7.88 -6.76
N GLU A 64 6.60 -7.45 -7.07
CA GLU A 64 7.84 -8.00 -6.52
C GLU A 64 7.88 -7.89 -5.00
N PHE A 65 7.48 -6.73 -4.46
CA PHE A 65 7.36 -6.52 -3.02
C PHE A 65 6.41 -7.53 -2.36
N LEU A 66 5.20 -7.71 -2.91
CA LEU A 66 4.23 -8.67 -2.36
C LEU A 66 4.73 -10.12 -2.47
N GLN A 67 5.36 -10.47 -3.58
CA GLN A 67 5.97 -11.79 -3.80
C GLN A 67 7.11 -12.07 -2.82
N SER A 68 7.88 -11.04 -2.42
CA SER A 68 8.94 -11.20 -1.40
C SER A 68 8.40 -11.61 -0.03
N TYR A 69 7.13 -11.34 0.26
CA TYR A 69 6.43 -11.82 1.46
C TYR A 69 5.64 -13.12 1.23
N GLY A 70 5.91 -13.83 0.12
CA GLY A 70 5.28 -15.10 -0.20
C GLY A 70 3.84 -14.97 -0.71
N CYS A 71 3.44 -13.80 -1.21
CA CYS A 71 2.15 -13.67 -1.89
C CYS A 71 2.22 -14.32 -3.29
N ASP A 72 1.58 -15.48 -3.45
CA ASP A 72 1.26 -16.01 -4.79
C ASP A 72 0.31 -15.06 -5.54
N LEU A 73 0.78 -14.56 -6.69
CA LEU A 73 0.06 -13.69 -7.61
C LEU A 73 0.34 -14.14 -9.07
N SER A 74 0.46 -15.45 -9.27
CA SER A 74 0.90 -16.06 -10.53
C SER A 74 -0.16 -16.12 -11.64
N SER A 75 -1.44 -16.08 -11.28
CA SER A 75 -2.54 -16.10 -12.26
C SER A 75 -2.86 -14.68 -12.71
N SER A 76 -3.25 -14.51 -13.97
CA SER A 76 -3.65 -13.22 -14.51
C SER A 76 -4.92 -13.32 -15.35
N SER A 77 -5.76 -12.29 -15.23
CA SER A 77 -7.04 -12.16 -15.95
C SER A 77 -7.19 -10.74 -16.53
N GLN A 78 -8.12 -10.59 -17.47
CA GLN A 78 -8.50 -9.30 -18.03
C GLN A 78 -9.84 -8.89 -17.41
N LEU A 79 -9.87 -7.72 -16.77
CA LEU A 79 -11.10 -7.13 -16.22
C LEU A 79 -11.64 -6.04 -17.13
N GLY A 80 -12.87 -5.59 -16.85
CA GLY A 80 -13.51 -4.52 -17.61
C GLY A 80 -12.68 -3.24 -17.63
N GLY A 81 -12.61 -2.59 -18.80
CA GLY A 81 -11.82 -1.37 -19.00
C GLY A 81 -10.34 -1.61 -19.29
N HIS A 82 -9.84 -2.85 -19.24
CA HIS A 82 -8.48 -3.18 -19.64
C HIS A 82 -8.43 -3.64 -21.09
N ARG A 83 -7.44 -3.15 -21.87
CA ARG A 83 -7.11 -3.69 -23.19
C ARG A 83 -6.35 -5.01 -23.12
N GLN A 84 -5.54 -5.21 -22.06
CA GLN A 84 -4.72 -6.40 -21.88
C GLN A 84 -5.02 -7.13 -20.57
N ARG A 85 -4.63 -8.41 -20.54
CA ARG A 85 -4.63 -9.23 -19.32
C ARG A 85 -3.53 -8.72 -18.38
N ARG A 86 -3.94 -8.12 -17.26
CA ARG A 86 -3.01 -7.50 -16.31
C ARG A 86 -3.45 -7.57 -14.84
N THR A 87 -4.57 -8.22 -14.56
CA THR A 87 -5.10 -8.34 -13.20
C THR A 87 -4.62 -9.64 -12.57
N HIS A 88 -3.65 -9.53 -11.66
CA HIS A 88 -3.01 -10.66 -10.98
C HIS A 88 -3.80 -11.16 -9.77
N THR A 89 -3.87 -12.48 -9.64
CA THR A 89 -4.56 -13.19 -8.56
C THR A 89 -3.74 -14.38 -8.06
N PRO A 90 -3.96 -14.84 -6.82
CA PRO A 90 -3.49 -16.15 -6.41
C PRO A 90 -4.15 -17.26 -7.26
N GLN A 91 -3.57 -18.46 -7.25
CA GLN A 91 -4.19 -19.64 -7.89
C GLN A 91 -5.49 -20.08 -7.19
N GLY A 92 -5.68 -19.71 -5.91
CA GLY A 92 -6.86 -20.05 -5.14
C GLY A 92 -7.23 -18.98 -4.11
N GLY A 93 -8.54 -18.79 -3.92
CA GLY A 93 -9.08 -17.83 -2.96
C GLY A 93 -9.05 -16.36 -3.43
N PRO A 94 -9.65 -15.45 -2.66
CA PRO A 94 -9.70 -14.03 -2.99
C PRO A 94 -8.36 -13.33 -2.73
N VAL A 95 -7.94 -12.48 -3.66
CA VAL A 95 -6.65 -11.75 -3.60
C VAL A 95 -6.49 -10.95 -2.30
N GLY A 96 -7.58 -10.34 -1.83
CA GLY A 96 -7.57 -9.42 -0.71
C GLY A 96 -7.24 -10.13 0.59
N TRP A 97 -7.89 -11.27 0.83
CA TRP A 97 -7.59 -12.09 1.99
C TRP A 97 -6.17 -12.62 1.93
N HIS A 98 -5.75 -13.12 0.77
CA HIS A 98 -4.41 -13.70 0.57
C HIS A 98 -3.28 -12.72 0.89
N VAL A 99 -3.32 -11.53 0.27
CA VAL A 99 -2.32 -10.48 0.51
C VAL A 99 -2.36 -10.01 1.96
N MET A 100 -3.54 -9.75 2.52
CA MET A 100 -3.66 -9.30 3.90
C MET A 100 -3.15 -10.34 4.91
N SER A 101 -3.37 -11.63 4.66
CA SER A 101 -2.88 -12.71 5.52
C SER A 101 -1.36 -12.78 5.49
N LYS A 102 -0.74 -12.73 4.30
CA LYS A 102 0.72 -12.80 4.14
C LYS A 102 1.44 -11.61 4.79
N LEU A 103 0.92 -10.40 4.62
CA LEU A 103 1.50 -9.22 5.27
C LEU A 103 1.35 -9.25 6.80
N GLN A 104 0.24 -9.79 7.31
CA GLN A 104 0.06 -9.97 8.76
C GLN A 104 0.96 -11.06 9.33
N GLU A 105 1.19 -12.15 8.59
CA GLU A 105 2.17 -13.19 8.94
C GLU A 105 3.58 -12.58 9.00
N ALA A 106 3.98 -11.83 7.98
CA ALA A 106 5.29 -11.18 7.94
C ALA A 106 5.56 -10.26 9.14
N ILE A 107 4.56 -9.48 9.59
CA ILE A 107 4.70 -8.62 10.77
C ILE A 107 4.79 -9.43 12.08
N LYS A 108 4.12 -10.59 12.15
CA LYS A 108 4.16 -11.45 13.35
C LYS A 108 5.48 -12.22 13.47
N ASP A 109 5.98 -12.70 12.34
CA ASP A 109 7.19 -13.53 12.29
C ASP A 109 8.46 -12.69 12.43
N ASP A 110 8.39 -11.40 12.09
CA ASP A 110 9.49 -10.45 12.30
C ASP A 110 9.57 -10.03 13.77
N THR A 111 10.23 -10.86 14.58
CA THR A 111 10.46 -10.62 16.01
C THR A 111 11.38 -9.43 16.30
N GLU A 112 12.09 -8.94 15.29
CA GLU A 112 12.97 -7.75 15.36
C GLU A 112 12.24 -6.49 14.87
N SER A 113 11.09 -6.62 14.20
CA SER A 113 10.31 -5.49 13.72
C SER A 113 9.77 -4.65 14.87
N SER A 114 10.03 -3.34 14.79
CA SER A 114 9.48 -2.34 15.71
C SER A 114 8.00 -1.99 15.42
N VAL A 115 7.26 -2.82 14.69
CA VAL A 115 5.89 -2.53 14.24
C VAL A 115 4.88 -3.00 15.28
N LYS A 116 4.29 -2.06 16.03
CA LYS A 116 3.22 -2.35 16.99
C LYS A 116 1.86 -2.04 16.39
N ILE A 117 1.02 -3.06 16.19
CA ILE A 117 -0.38 -2.91 15.76
C ILE A 117 -1.28 -2.75 16.99
N THR A 118 -2.07 -1.69 17.04
CA THR A 118 -3.04 -1.42 18.12
C THR A 118 -4.45 -1.36 17.54
N LEU A 119 -5.29 -2.32 17.90
CA LEU A 119 -6.69 -2.43 17.45
C LEU A 119 -7.62 -1.59 18.34
N LYS A 120 -8.88 -1.40 17.91
CA LYS A 120 -9.90 -0.62 18.63
C LYS A 120 -9.43 0.79 18.99
N THR A 121 -8.54 1.37 18.20
CA THR A 121 -7.89 2.65 18.47
C THR A 121 -8.09 3.59 17.30
N ASP A 122 -8.86 4.65 17.53
CA ASP A 122 -9.22 5.64 16.52
C ASP A 122 -8.36 6.91 16.69
N ALA A 123 -7.62 7.28 15.64
CA ALA A 123 -6.83 8.51 15.64
C ALA A 123 -7.76 9.72 15.41
N LYS A 124 -7.91 10.56 16.43
CA LYS A 124 -8.90 11.66 16.42
C LYS A 124 -8.39 12.95 15.79
N GLU A 125 -7.11 13.24 15.96
CA GLU A 125 -6.52 14.50 15.53
C GLU A 125 -5.07 14.30 15.14
N ARG A 126 -4.63 15.03 14.11
CA ARG A 126 -3.22 15.19 13.77
C ARG A 126 -2.69 16.44 14.45
N LEU A 127 -1.80 16.27 15.42
CA LEU A 127 -1.17 17.39 16.11
C LEU A 127 -0.29 18.21 15.14
N PRO A 128 -0.30 19.55 15.24
CA PRO A 128 0.63 20.39 14.49
C PRO A 128 2.07 20.16 14.97
N HIS A 129 3.03 20.41 14.10
CA HIS A 129 4.44 20.34 14.46
C HIS A 129 4.82 21.50 15.39
N THR A 130 5.09 21.22 16.66
CA THR A 130 5.59 22.22 17.62
C THR A 130 7.11 22.23 17.56
N GLN A 131 7.72 23.31 17.04
CA GLN A 131 9.16 23.54 17.22
C GLN A 131 9.43 23.69 18.73
N THR A 132 10.20 22.80 19.31
CA THR A 132 10.52 22.81 20.75
C THR A 132 11.32 24.07 21.08
N GLN A 133 10.85 24.84 22.08
CA GLN A 133 11.58 26.01 22.59
C GLN A 133 12.97 25.59 23.06
N THR A 134 14.00 26.26 22.54
CA THR A 134 15.36 26.19 23.03
C THR A 134 15.40 26.74 24.46
N HIS A 135 15.48 25.86 25.46
CA HIS A 135 15.84 26.27 26.82
C HIS A 135 17.26 26.84 26.80
N THR A 136 17.37 28.17 26.72
CA THR A 136 18.64 28.87 26.93
C THR A 136 18.91 28.85 28.43
N HIS A 137 19.68 27.87 28.89
CA HIS A 137 20.15 27.81 30.27
C HIS A 137 21.20 28.91 30.47
N THR A 138 20.79 30.07 30.98
CA THR A 138 21.71 31.17 31.31
C THR A 138 22.36 30.83 32.66
N HIS A 139 23.59 30.33 32.62
CA HIS A 139 24.40 30.10 33.80
C HIS A 139 24.84 31.47 34.37
N ARG A 140 24.19 31.95 35.44
CA ARG A 140 24.68 33.12 36.20
C ARG A 140 25.97 32.73 36.90
N HIS A 141 27.10 33.25 36.43
CA HIS A 141 28.34 33.28 37.20
C HIS A 141 28.16 34.21 38.40
N ILE A 142 28.27 33.64 39.59
CA ILE A 142 28.46 34.36 40.84
C ILE A 142 29.98 34.57 40.97
N HIS A 143 30.44 35.82 41.02
CA HIS A 143 31.79 36.18 41.46
C HIS A 143 31.68 36.78 42.86
N THR A 144 32.48 36.24 43.78
CA THR A 144 32.85 36.82 45.08
C THR A 144 33.83 37.96 44.91
#